data_AF-A0A914YA66-F1
#
_entry.id   AF-A0A914YA66-F1
#
_cell.length_a   1.000
_cell.length_b   1.000
_cell.length_c   1.000
_cell.angle_alpha   90.00
_cell.angle_beta   90.00
_cell.angle_gamma   90.00
#
_symmetry.space_group_name_H-M   'P 1'
#
loop_
_entity.id
_entity.type
_entity.pdbx_description
1 polymer ?
#
loop_
_entity_poly.entity_id
_entity_poly.type
_entity_poly.pdbx_seq_one_letter_code
_entity_poly.pdbx_strand_id
1 'polypeptide(L)'
;MHSSYGTGYCDCGDVQAWSKDYACKLHTAEPQPGDEELNLSVNLPEEISTRIYNVTGIVLKYAVTLICWQDDENLPSFLHEPSKKPDYNYKTMLFNDETHTYDAVINALEVAIGCTSQQAMHLATIVDREGRSVVLSNTQTLCATAKKTIQHRTRRDLSRRTDKTGPLGKMHFLMNYINWSSFRS
;
A
#
# COMPACT_ATOMS: atom_id res chain seq x y z
N MET A 1 -37.80 -4.53 3.67
CA MET A 1 -36.57 -3.74 3.54
C MET A 1 -36.48 -3.26 2.08
N HIS A 2 -36.85 -2.00 1.83
CA HIS A 2 -36.45 -1.25 0.61
C HIS A 2 -34.98 -0.84 0.79
N SER A 3 -34.11 -0.66 -0.20
CA SER A 3 -34.11 -0.65 -1.67
C SER A 3 -32.62 -0.69 -2.07
N SER A 4 -32.20 -1.33 -3.16
CA SER A 4 -31.81 -0.59 -4.35
C SER A 4 -31.59 -1.52 -5.54
N TYR A 5 -31.98 -1.04 -6.72
CA TYR A 5 -31.48 -1.46 -8.03
C TYR A 5 -29.97 -1.19 -8.11
N GLY A 6 -29.18 -1.93 -7.35
CA GLY A 6 -27.73 -1.92 -7.39
C GLY A 6 -27.25 -3.17 -8.13
N THR A 7 -26.50 -2.99 -9.20
CA THR A 7 -25.73 -4.02 -9.92
C THR A 7 -24.55 -4.54 -9.07
N GLY A 8 -24.77 -4.73 -7.77
CA GLY A 8 -23.76 -5.22 -6.83
C GLY A 8 -23.66 -6.74 -6.92
N TYR A 9 -22.44 -7.26 -7.05
CA TYR A 9 -22.16 -8.68 -6.89
C TYR A 9 -22.56 -9.12 -5.47
N CYS A 10 -23.19 -10.28 -5.34
CA CYS A 10 -23.55 -10.86 -4.04
C CYS A 10 -22.27 -11.33 -3.35
N ASP A 11 -21.96 -10.81 -2.15
CA ASP A 11 -20.84 -11.28 -1.32
C ASP A 11 -21.17 -12.60 -0.58
N CYS A 12 -21.95 -13.46 -1.22
CA CYS A 12 -22.55 -14.66 -0.68
C CYS A 12 -21.60 -15.82 -0.97
N GLY A 13 -21.13 -16.58 0.03
CA GLY A 13 -20.28 -17.74 -0.29
C GLY A 13 -19.36 -18.31 0.77
N ASP A 14 -19.27 -17.76 1.98
CA ASP A 14 -18.42 -18.33 3.03
C ASP A 14 -19.18 -18.67 4.32
N VAL A 15 -19.56 -19.95 4.43
CA VAL A 15 -20.16 -20.57 5.62
C VAL A 15 -19.22 -20.60 6.82
N GLN A 16 -17.90 -20.57 6.63
CA GLN A 16 -16.93 -20.57 7.72
C GLN A 16 -16.68 -19.16 8.28
N ALA A 17 -16.99 -18.12 7.50
CA ALA A 17 -16.85 -16.72 7.93
C ALA A 17 -18.03 -16.21 8.78
N TRP A 18 -19.23 -16.79 8.64
CA TRP A 18 -20.45 -16.28 9.29
C TRP A 18 -21.29 -17.38 9.94
N SER A 19 -21.73 -17.17 11.18
CA SER A 19 -22.54 -18.13 11.93
C SER A 19 -24.02 -18.18 11.53
N LYS A 20 -24.54 -17.13 10.85
CA LYS A 20 -25.87 -17.03 10.23
C LYS A 20 -25.82 -16.11 9.01
N ASP A 21 -26.80 -16.22 8.11
CA ASP A 21 -27.00 -15.34 6.95
C ASP A 21 -25.82 -15.26 5.95
N TYR A 22 -24.99 -16.32 5.89
CA TYR A 22 -23.85 -16.44 4.95
C TYR A 22 -24.26 -16.46 3.46
N ALA A 23 -25.56 -16.63 3.19
CA ALA A 23 -26.14 -16.67 1.85
C ALA A 23 -27.46 -15.88 1.83
N CYS A 24 -27.71 -15.19 0.72
CA CYS A 24 -28.96 -14.46 0.50
C CYS A 24 -30.10 -15.41 0.12
N LYS A 25 -31.34 -14.91 0.07
CA LYS A 25 -32.53 -15.70 -0.32
C LYS A 25 -32.44 -16.34 -1.72
N LEU A 26 -31.59 -15.80 -2.60
CA LEU A 26 -31.33 -16.35 -3.94
C LEU A 26 -30.31 -17.51 -3.90
N HIS A 27 -29.35 -17.48 -2.97
CA HIS A 27 -28.28 -18.47 -2.82
C HIS A 27 -28.48 -19.44 -1.63
N THR A 28 -29.63 -19.34 -0.95
CA THR A 28 -30.09 -20.30 0.08
C THR A 28 -31.09 -21.30 -0.49
N ALA A 29 -31.40 -21.22 -1.79
CA ALA A 29 -32.27 -22.19 -2.44
C ALA A 29 -31.63 -23.58 -2.31
N GLU A 30 -32.37 -24.53 -1.72
CA GLU A 30 -32.01 -25.94 -1.72
C GLU A 30 -31.72 -26.37 -3.16
N PRO A 31 -30.64 -27.14 -3.40
CA PRO A 31 -30.25 -27.54 -4.75
C PRO A 31 -31.46 -28.17 -5.44
N GLN A 32 -31.94 -27.50 -6.49
CA GLN A 32 -33.03 -28.00 -7.31
C GLN A 32 -32.49 -29.21 -8.10
N PRO A 33 -33.30 -30.26 -8.32
CA PRO A 33 -32.92 -31.33 -9.25
C PRO A 33 -32.70 -30.72 -10.64
N GLY A 34 -31.43 -30.55 -11.03
CA GLY A 34 -30.99 -29.78 -12.19
C GLY A 34 -29.76 -28.88 -11.93
N ASP A 35 -29.45 -28.57 -10.67
CA ASP A 35 -28.27 -27.75 -10.29
C ASP A 35 -26.94 -28.52 -10.35
N GLU A 36 -26.96 -29.81 -10.74
CA GLU A 36 -25.78 -30.65 -10.91
C GLU A 36 -24.84 -30.17 -12.05
N GLU A 37 -25.31 -29.26 -12.91
CA GLU A 37 -24.58 -28.78 -14.10
C GLU A 37 -23.66 -27.57 -13.89
N LEU A 38 -23.62 -26.96 -12.70
CA LEU A 38 -22.57 -25.97 -12.38
C LEU A 38 -21.30 -26.60 -11.79
N ASN A 39 -21.11 -27.90 -11.99
CA ASN A 39 -19.77 -28.46 -12.10
C ASN A 39 -19.12 -27.90 -13.39
N LEU A 40 -18.76 -26.62 -13.36
CA LEU A 40 -17.77 -26.03 -14.23
C LEU A 40 -16.46 -26.76 -13.95
N SER A 41 -16.34 -27.97 -14.49
CA SER A 41 -15.06 -28.59 -14.74
C SER A 41 -14.41 -27.71 -15.81
N VAL A 42 -13.78 -26.63 -15.35
CA VAL A 42 -13.05 -25.72 -16.21
C VAL A 42 -11.85 -26.53 -16.70
N ASN A 43 -12.04 -27.24 -17.80
CA ASN A 43 -11.00 -27.98 -18.47
C ASN A 43 -10.17 -26.95 -19.25
N LEU A 44 -9.33 -26.21 -18.51
CA LEU A 44 -8.42 -25.23 -19.10
C LEU A 44 -7.44 -25.98 -20.01
N PRO A 45 -7.20 -25.50 -21.24
CA PRO A 45 -6.13 -26.02 -22.07
C PRO A 45 -4.81 -26.03 -21.29
N GLU A 46 -4.03 -27.10 -21.45
CA GLU A 46 -2.78 -27.32 -20.70
C GLU A 46 -1.82 -26.13 -20.80
N GLU A 47 -1.76 -25.48 -21.97
CA GLU A 47 -0.95 -24.28 -22.20
C GLU A 47 -1.38 -23.11 -21.29
N ILE A 48 -2.68 -22.87 -21.14
CA ILE A 48 -3.21 -21.79 -20.30
C ILE A 48 -2.98 -22.12 -18.83
N SER A 49 -3.22 -23.37 -18.42
CA SER A 49 -2.96 -23.83 -17.05
C SER A 49 -1.49 -23.64 -16.67
N THR A 50 -0.57 -24.03 -17.56
CA THR A 50 0.88 -23.86 -17.38
C THR A 50 1.26 -22.39 -17.27
N ARG A 51 0.68 -21.52 -18.11
CA ARG A 51 0.93 -20.07 -18.05
C ARG A 51 0.44 -19.46 -16.74
N ILE A 52 -0.76 -19.81 -16.28
CA ILE A 52 -1.31 -19.34 -15.01
C ILE A 52 -0.41 -19.78 -13.86
N TYR A 53 -0.01 -21.05 -13.83
CA TYR A 53 0.88 -21.57 -12.80
C TYR A 53 2.20 -20.81 -12.76
N ASN A 54 2.82 -20.59 -13.92
CA ASN A 54 4.09 -19.87 -14.02
C ASN A 54 3.96 -18.40 -13.60
N VAL A 55 2.96 -17.68 -14.11
CA VAL A 55 2.74 -16.27 -13.75
C VAL A 55 2.45 -16.15 -12.26
N THR A 56 1.58 -17.00 -11.72
CA THR A 56 1.24 -17.00 -10.30
C THR A 56 2.47 -17.30 -9.45
N GLY A 57 3.27 -18.30 -9.83
CA GLY A 57 4.52 -18.63 -9.16
C GLY A 57 5.52 -17.47 -9.18
N ILE A 58 5.67 -16.76 -10.30
CA ILE A 58 6.53 -15.59 -10.43
C ILE A 58 6.02 -14.46 -9.52
N VAL A 59 4.71 -14.17 -9.54
CA VAL A 59 4.11 -13.11 -8.72
C VAL A 59 4.24 -13.42 -7.24
N LEU A 60 3.95 -14.64 -6.81
CA LEU A 60 4.09 -15.07 -5.42
C LEU A 60 5.55 -15.03 -4.98
N LYS A 61 6.47 -15.54 -5.79
CA LYS A 61 7.90 -15.48 -5.49
C LYS A 61 8.37 -14.04 -5.35
N TYR A 62 7.94 -13.15 -6.24
CA TYR A 62 8.23 -11.73 -6.17
C TYR A 62 7.68 -11.11 -4.88
N ALA A 63 6.39 -11.31 -4.59
CA ALA A 63 5.74 -10.78 -3.40
C ALA A 63 6.41 -11.25 -2.12
N VAL A 64 6.66 -12.56 -1.98
CA VAL A 64 7.35 -13.13 -0.81
C VAL A 64 8.76 -12.58 -0.69
N THR A 65 9.50 -12.46 -1.80
CA THR A 65 10.86 -11.92 -1.77
C THR A 65 10.88 -10.47 -1.28
N LEU A 66 9.90 -9.65 -1.66
CA LEU A 66 9.80 -8.28 -1.18
C LEU A 66 9.29 -8.16 0.25
N ILE A 67 8.27 -8.94 0.61
CA ILE A 67 7.70 -8.92 1.97
C ILE A 67 8.73 -9.41 3.00
N CYS A 68 9.53 -10.40 2.62
CA CYS A 68 10.56 -10.99 3.49
C CYS A 68 11.95 -10.36 3.29
N TRP A 69 12.06 -9.25 2.56
CA TRP A 69 13.33 -8.59 2.33
C TRP A 69 13.85 -7.94 3.63
N GLN A 70 15.10 -8.25 4.00
CA GLN A 70 15.70 -7.79 5.27
C GLN A 70 16.76 -6.69 5.10
N ASP A 71 17.19 -6.42 3.86
CA ASP A 71 18.19 -5.37 3.59
C ASP A 71 17.49 -4.04 3.34
N ASP A 72 17.54 -3.16 4.34
CA ASP A 72 17.02 -1.80 4.25
C ASP A 72 17.84 -0.91 3.31
N GLU A 73 19.09 -1.26 2.97
CA GLU A 73 19.97 -0.40 2.18
C GLU A 73 20.03 -0.80 0.70
N ASN A 74 19.92 -2.09 0.38
CA ASN A 74 20.03 -2.59 -0.99
C ASN A 74 18.76 -3.30 -1.45
N LEU A 75 18.32 -2.99 -2.67
CA LEU A 75 17.15 -3.61 -3.27
C LEU A 75 17.54 -4.99 -3.84
N PRO A 76 16.61 -5.96 -3.96
CA PRO A 76 16.91 -7.17 -4.69
C PRO A 76 17.44 -6.88 -6.09
N SER A 77 18.44 -7.63 -6.52
CA SER A 77 19.13 -7.40 -7.80
C SER A 77 18.21 -7.38 -9.02
N PHE A 78 17.09 -8.12 -8.98
CA PHE A 78 16.09 -8.16 -10.06
C PHE A 78 15.25 -6.89 -10.18
N LEU A 79 15.31 -5.97 -9.20
CA LEU A 79 14.65 -4.67 -9.25
C LEU A 79 15.60 -3.52 -9.61
N HIS A 80 16.91 -3.78 -9.74
CA HIS A 80 17.82 -2.76 -10.22
C HIS A 80 17.51 -2.46 -11.69
N GLU A 81 17.04 -1.24 -11.98
CA GLU A 81 16.94 -0.78 -13.36
C GLU A 81 18.34 -0.65 -13.97
N PRO A 82 18.59 -1.22 -15.17
CA PRO A 82 19.88 -1.14 -15.83
C PRO A 82 20.22 0.25 -16.39
N SER A 83 19.26 1.19 -16.42
CA SER A 83 19.35 2.36 -17.30
C SER A 83 18.75 3.64 -16.71
N LYS A 84 19.33 4.13 -15.62
CA LYS A 84 19.59 5.56 -15.30
C LYS A 84 20.02 5.67 -13.84
N LYS A 85 21.22 6.17 -13.59
CA LYS A 85 21.55 6.68 -12.24
C LYS A 85 20.73 7.95 -12.04
N PRO A 86 19.80 8.01 -11.06
CA PRO A 86 19.10 9.25 -10.79
C PRO A 86 20.08 10.30 -10.26
N ASP A 87 19.80 11.59 -10.52
CA ASP A 87 20.60 12.72 -10.02
C ASP A 87 20.71 12.72 -8.47
N TYR A 88 19.71 12.13 -7.80
CA TYR A 88 19.69 11.88 -6.36
C TYR A 88 19.25 10.45 -6.04
N ASN A 89 20.08 9.74 -5.28
CA ASN A 89 19.87 8.33 -4.90
C ASN A 89 19.09 8.17 -3.58
N TYR A 90 18.62 9.23 -2.94
CA TYR A 90 17.92 9.12 -1.66
C TYR A 90 16.62 9.92 -1.67
N LYS A 91 15.59 9.33 -1.06
CA LYS A 91 14.28 9.96 -0.86
C LYS A 91 13.87 9.82 0.60
N THR A 92 13.30 10.89 1.15
CA THR A 92 12.62 10.85 2.45
C THR A 92 11.13 10.62 2.21
N MET A 93 10.61 9.52 2.77
CA MET A 93 9.19 9.17 2.74
C MET A 93 8.51 9.58 4.05
N LEU A 94 7.31 10.12 3.95
CA LEU A 94 6.39 10.33 5.06
C LEU A 94 5.23 9.34 4.94
N PHE A 95 4.86 8.70 6.04
CA PHE A 95 3.77 7.73 6.13
C PHE A 95 2.65 8.31 6.97
N ASN A 96 1.42 7.98 6.60
CA ASN A 96 0.26 8.35 7.40
C ASN A 96 0.25 7.55 8.70
N ASP A 97 -0.18 8.20 9.77
CA ASP A 97 -0.38 7.60 11.08
C ASP A 97 -1.60 8.26 11.75
N GLU A 98 -2.27 7.54 12.64
CA GLU A 98 -3.47 8.04 13.33
C GLU A 98 -3.13 8.88 14.59
N THR A 99 -1.86 9.22 14.80
CA THR A 99 -1.34 9.74 16.07
C THR A 99 -0.92 11.21 16.03
N HIS A 100 -0.46 11.72 14.88
CA HIS A 100 -0.02 13.11 14.74
C HIS A 100 -1.10 13.98 14.11
N THR A 101 -1.17 15.23 14.53
CA THR A 101 -2.07 16.23 13.94
C THR A 101 -1.49 16.76 12.64
N TYR A 102 -2.38 17.23 11.75
CA TYR A 102 -1.99 17.93 10.52
C TYR A 102 -1.08 19.12 10.81
N ASP A 103 -1.39 19.92 11.81
CA ASP A 103 -0.59 21.10 12.17
C ASP A 103 0.83 20.73 12.59
N ALA A 104 1.00 19.64 13.36
CA ALA A 104 2.32 19.13 13.76
C ALA A 104 3.14 18.72 12.54
N VAL A 105 2.50 18.01 11.59
CA VAL A 105 3.13 17.53 10.36
C VAL A 105 3.50 18.69 9.44
N ILE A 106 2.61 19.67 9.25
CA ILE A 106 2.85 20.86 8.43
C ILE A 106 4.06 21.65 8.95
N ASN A 107 4.07 21.97 10.24
CA ASN A 107 5.18 22.68 10.88
C ASN A 107 6.51 21.90 10.80
N ALA A 108 6.46 20.57 10.89
CA ALA A 108 7.64 19.72 10.75
C ALA A 108 8.19 19.75 9.31
N LEU A 109 7.31 19.71 8.31
CA LEU A 109 7.69 19.77 6.89
C LEU A 109 8.31 21.11 6.50
N GLU A 110 7.71 22.23 6.90
CA GLU A 110 8.26 23.57 6.62
C GLU A 110 9.72 23.69 7.05
N VAL A 111 10.03 23.21 8.26
CA VAL A 111 11.39 23.30 8.80
C VAL A 111 12.33 22.25 8.21
N ALA A 112 11.85 21.03 7.97
CA ALA A 112 12.70 19.93 7.54
C ALA A 112 13.11 20.01 6.07
N ILE A 113 12.24 20.56 5.21
CA ILE A 113 12.47 20.62 3.76
C ILE A 113 12.41 22.04 3.19
N GLY A 114 12.18 23.07 4.03
CA GLY A 114 12.18 24.48 3.60
C GLY A 114 11.02 24.86 2.69
N CYS A 115 9.91 24.13 2.77
CA CYS A 115 8.72 24.39 1.95
C CYS A 115 7.78 25.41 2.60
N THR A 116 6.87 25.97 1.80
CA THR A 116 5.82 26.88 2.29
C THR A 116 4.69 26.12 3.00
N SER A 117 3.92 26.80 3.85
CA SER A 117 2.75 26.22 4.53
C SER A 117 1.76 25.57 3.57
N GLN A 118 1.53 26.19 2.40
CA GLN A 118 0.64 25.66 1.38
C GLN A 118 1.18 24.35 0.78
N GLN A 119 2.48 24.26 0.52
CA GLN A 119 3.13 23.04 0.03
C GLN A 119 3.13 21.94 1.09
N ALA A 120 3.44 22.29 2.35
CA ALA A 120 3.39 21.38 3.48
C ALA A 120 1.99 20.82 3.70
N MET A 121 0.96 21.67 3.65
CA MET A 121 -0.44 21.25 3.74
C MET A 121 -0.82 20.31 2.61
N HIS A 122 -0.44 20.63 1.38
CA HIS A 122 -0.70 19.77 0.22
C HIS A 122 -0.04 18.39 0.38
N LEU A 123 1.21 18.34 0.85
CA LEU A 123 1.91 17.09 1.14
C LEU A 123 1.21 16.29 2.24
N ALA A 124 0.77 16.94 3.32
CA ALA A 124 0.04 16.28 4.40
C ALA A 124 -1.30 15.70 3.91
N THR A 125 -2.04 16.41 3.05
CA THR A 125 -3.27 15.90 2.43
C THR A 125 -3.01 14.70 1.53
N ILE A 126 -1.92 14.70 0.76
CA ILE A 126 -1.53 13.54 -0.06
C ILE A 126 -1.22 12.35 0.84
N VAL A 127 -0.45 12.56 1.92
CA VAL A 127 -0.11 11.49 2.85
C VAL A 127 -1.35 10.90 3.50
N ASP A 128 -2.30 11.72 3.95
CA ASP A 128 -3.54 11.23 4.55
C ASP A 128 -4.36 10.37 3.58
N ARG A 129 -4.52 10.85 2.34
CA ARG A 129 -5.31 10.18 1.31
C ARG A 129 -4.66 8.90 0.79
N GLU A 130 -3.36 8.94 0.51
CA GLU A 130 -2.62 7.86 -0.18
C GLU A 130 -1.86 6.95 0.81
N GLY A 131 -1.86 7.30 2.10
CA GLY A 131 -1.14 6.60 3.17
C GLY A 131 0.37 6.87 3.20
N ARG A 132 0.97 7.44 2.15
CA ARG A 132 2.41 7.76 2.07
C ARG A 132 2.73 8.78 0.97
N SER A 133 3.82 9.53 1.14
CA SER A 133 4.34 10.43 0.10
C SER A 133 5.85 10.66 0.20
N VAL A 134 6.49 10.97 -0.93
CA VAL A 134 7.87 11.46 -0.98
C VAL A 134 7.87 12.94 -0.60
N VAL A 135 8.64 13.32 0.42
CA VAL A 135 8.74 14.73 0.87
C VAL A 135 10.06 15.40 0.48
N LEU A 136 11.11 14.61 0.22
CA LEU A 136 12.41 15.14 -0.24
C LEU A 136 13.11 14.10 -1.12
N SER A 137 13.71 14.53 -2.23
CA SER A 137 14.64 13.73 -3.04
C SER A 137 15.99 14.45 -3.09
N ASN A 138 17.02 13.92 -2.44
CA ASN A 138 18.31 14.59 -2.31
C ASN A 138 19.45 13.61 -1.96
N THR A 139 20.60 14.10 -1.53
CA THR A 139 21.70 13.28 -0.99
C THR A 139 21.29 12.56 0.30
N GLN A 140 22.02 11.49 0.65
CA GLN A 140 21.77 10.70 1.86
C GLN A 140 21.77 11.57 3.13
N THR A 141 22.72 12.50 3.23
CA THR A 141 22.90 13.37 4.41
C THR A 141 21.73 14.32 4.60
N LEU A 142 21.24 14.94 3.52
CA LEU A 142 20.09 15.83 3.56
C LEU A 142 18.79 15.06 3.85
N CYS A 143 18.58 13.91 3.21
CA CYS A 143 17.42 13.06 3.48
C CYS A 143 17.39 12.56 4.93
N ALA A 144 18.54 12.12 5.46
CA ALA A 144 18.67 11.70 6.86
C ALA A 144 18.44 12.85 7.85
N THR A 145 18.86 14.06 7.50
CA THR A 145 18.64 15.26 8.31
C THR A 145 17.16 15.65 8.33
N ALA A 146 16.51 15.70 7.16
CA ALA A 146 15.08 15.97 7.04
C ALA A 146 14.27 14.94 7.85
N LYS A 147 14.60 13.64 7.73
CA LYS A 147 14.00 12.57 8.54
C LYS A 147 14.11 12.90 10.02
N LYS A 148 15.33 13.08 10.56
CA LYS A 148 15.57 13.35 11.99
C LYS A 148 14.79 14.57 12.49
N THR A 149 14.77 15.65 11.70
CA THR A 149 14.03 16.88 12.03
C THR A 149 12.54 16.63 12.15
N ILE A 150 11.94 15.90 11.19
CA ILE A 150 10.52 15.52 11.24
C ILE A 150 10.24 14.68 12.48
N GLN A 151 11.02 13.62 12.74
CA GLN A 151 10.78 12.73 13.90
C GLN A 151 10.86 13.48 15.22
N HIS A 152 11.80 14.42 15.34
CA HIS A 152 12.01 15.17 16.57
C HIS A 152 10.89 16.18 16.83
N ARG A 153 10.40 16.85 15.78
CA ARG A 153 9.34 17.86 15.92
C ARG A 153 7.98 17.23 16.17
N THR A 154 7.64 16.16 15.47
CA THR A 154 6.37 15.46 15.69
C THR A 154 6.33 14.76 17.06
N ARG A 155 7.48 14.30 17.59
CA ARG A 155 7.57 13.76 18.96
C ARG A 155 7.28 14.77 20.06
N ARG A 156 7.65 16.04 19.87
CA ARG A 156 7.40 17.09 20.87
C ARG A 156 5.92 17.43 21.00
N ASP A 157 5.12 17.11 19.99
CA ASP A 157 3.68 17.33 19.96
C ASP A 157 2.86 16.16 20.57
N LEU A 158 3.53 15.10 21.05
CA LEU A 158 2.88 13.95 21.74
C LEU A 158 2.32 14.29 23.13
N SER A 159 1.97 15.55 23.40
CA SER A 159 1.20 15.92 24.59
C SER A 159 -0.28 15.60 24.37
N ARG A 160 -0.68 14.35 24.67
CA ARG A 160 -1.83 13.98 25.55
C ARG A 160 -2.54 12.65 25.27
N ARG A 161 -2.29 11.88 24.20
CA ARG A 161 -3.00 10.60 24.02
C ARG A 161 -2.13 9.52 23.37
N THR A 162 -1.83 8.48 24.17
CA THR A 162 -1.39 7.12 23.82
C THR A 162 0.11 6.85 23.61
N ASP A 163 0.65 5.97 24.47
CA ASP A 163 1.93 5.24 24.35
C ASP A 163 1.84 4.19 23.24
N LYS A 164 1.92 4.62 21.98
CA LYS A 164 2.25 3.71 20.88
C LYS A 164 3.47 4.25 20.14
N THR A 165 4.37 3.34 19.80
CA THR A 165 5.60 3.61 19.04
C THR A 165 5.28 4.56 17.89
N GLY A 166 5.82 5.78 17.97
CA GLY A 166 5.53 6.88 17.05
C GLY A 166 5.82 6.59 15.57
N PRO A 167 5.64 7.58 14.71
CA PRO A 167 5.01 7.45 13.39
C PRO A 167 5.91 6.93 12.27
N LEU A 168 7.10 6.47 12.60
CA LEU A 168 8.19 6.37 11.64
C LEU A 168 8.74 4.96 11.67
N GLY A 169 8.07 4.09 10.91
CA GLY A 169 8.74 2.96 10.32
C GLY A 169 9.91 3.45 9.46
N LYS A 170 11.08 2.81 9.62
CA LYS A 170 12.13 2.91 8.61
C LYS A 170 11.60 2.20 7.37
N MET A 171 11.47 2.92 6.27
CA MET A 171 11.48 2.27 4.95
C MET A 171 12.34 3.15 4.05
N HIS A 172 13.58 2.73 3.89
CA HIS A 172 14.33 3.02 2.68
C HIS A 172 13.66 2.19 1.58
N PHE A 173 13.15 2.82 0.53
CA PHE A 173 13.48 2.43 -0.83
C PHE A 173 13.04 3.53 -1.80
N LEU A 174 14.00 3.88 -2.62
CA LEU A 174 13.93 4.64 -3.86
C LEU A 174 12.68 4.30 -4.68
N MET A 175 11.65 5.15 -4.56
CA MET A 175 10.53 5.27 -5.52
C MET A 175 10.98 5.70 -6.95
N ASN A 176 12.26 5.52 -7.31
CA ASN A 176 12.73 5.63 -8.69
C ASN A 176 12.68 4.27 -9.42
N TYR A 177 12.42 3.15 -8.72
CA TYR A 177 12.39 1.82 -9.33
C TYR A 177 10.98 1.27 -9.62
N ILE A 178 9.93 2.04 -9.33
CA ILE A 178 8.57 1.68 -9.72
C ILE A 178 7.99 2.86 -10.50
N ASN A 179 7.97 2.71 -11.82
CA ASN A 179 7.24 3.60 -12.71
C ASN A 179 5.73 3.37 -12.49
N TRP A 180 5.13 4.06 -11.52
CA TRP A 180 3.69 4.00 -11.24
C TRP A 180 2.83 4.60 -12.37
N SER A 181 3.43 5.39 -13.28
CA SER A 181 2.79 5.80 -14.53
C SER A 181 2.61 4.66 -15.54
N SER A 182 3.33 3.54 -15.37
CA SER A 182 3.16 2.35 -16.21
C SER A 182 2.00 1.44 -15.79
N PHE A 183 1.39 1.68 -14.61
CA PHE A 183 0.21 0.94 -14.13
C PHE A 183 -1.11 1.69 -14.36
N ARG A 184 -1.05 2.88 -14.99
CA ARG A 184 -2.21 3.54 -15.59
C ARG A 184 -2.26 3.22 -17.08
N SER A 185 -2.72 2.02 -17.39
CA SER A 185 -3.17 1.64 -18.74
C SER A 185 -4.35 0.70 -18.60
#